data_AF-A0A849Q573-F1
#
_entry.id   AF-A0A849Q573-F1
#
_cell.length_a   1.000
_cell.length_b   1.000
_cell.length_c   1.000
_cell.angle_alpha   90.00
_cell.angle_beta   90.00
_cell.angle_gamma   90.00
#
_symmetry.space_group_name_H-M   'P 1'
#
loop_
_entity.id
_entity.type
_entity.pdbx_description
1 polymer ?
#
loop_
_entity_poly.entity_id
_entity_poly.type
_entity_poly.pdbx_seq_one_letter_code
_entity_poly.pdbx_strand_id
1 'polypeptide(L)'
;MANKAPKVESPKVVGLVANLGQDRALAAIEKALRVLEGHKGLDLVIEDRLARRLGKEKGVPQSKMDVDMLVIAGGDGTILHALHMTNAPVLTINTGAVGFLAELGVEEIDRGIKLVLSGDYLLDERMRLKCTVNGRRQLDATNEVVVHTAAVSKMMTLELSIDGNYVDTIRADGLIVATPTGSTSYALSTGGPILDPRVKAMVLTPIAPFNLHSRPMVIPADSVAQISTTEQHYPGLVVIDGQHEVHFRQRTTVELTRSDLSAYFVRMGEGFYEKLRRKFISHYPCDVLED
;
A
#
# COMPACT_ATOMS: atom_id res chain seq x y z
N MET A 1 -13.22 10.93 -25.40
CA MET A 1 -13.85 9.59 -25.48
C MET A 1 -13.21 8.74 -24.40
N ALA A 2 -13.95 8.40 -23.35
CA ALA A 2 -13.41 7.63 -22.23
C ALA A 2 -13.12 6.20 -22.73
N ASN A 3 -11.84 5.82 -22.72
CA ASN A 3 -11.42 4.45 -22.99
C ASN A 3 -12.10 3.58 -21.93
N LYS A 4 -13.11 2.78 -22.30
CA LYS A 4 -13.69 1.80 -21.38
C LYS A 4 -12.56 0.86 -21.01
N ALA A 5 -12.18 0.85 -19.74
CA ALA A 5 -11.26 -0.14 -19.21
C ALA A 5 -11.78 -1.54 -19.57
N PRO A 6 -10.91 -2.53 -19.79
CA PRO A 6 -11.33 -3.89 -20.10
C PRO A 6 -12.34 -4.38 -19.07
N LYS A 7 -13.44 -4.96 -19.54
CA LYS A 7 -14.49 -5.52 -18.68
C LYS A 7 -13.88 -6.70 -17.93
N VAL A 8 -13.79 -6.61 -16.62
CA VAL A 8 -13.24 -7.67 -15.78
C VAL A 8 -14.32 -8.72 -15.58
N GLU A 9 -13.96 -10.00 -15.64
CA GLU A 9 -14.92 -11.08 -15.36
C GLU A 9 -15.37 -11.05 -13.90
N SER A 10 -16.63 -11.42 -13.66
CA SER A 10 -17.16 -11.57 -12.31
C SER A 10 -16.37 -12.66 -11.55
N PRO A 11 -15.94 -12.43 -10.29
CA PRO A 11 -15.21 -13.43 -9.54
C PRO A 11 -16.10 -14.65 -9.26
N LYS A 12 -15.52 -15.85 -9.30
CA LYS A 12 -16.17 -17.11 -8.89
C LYS A 12 -15.73 -17.52 -7.49
N VAL A 13 -14.48 -17.25 -7.14
CA VAL A 13 -13.92 -17.52 -5.82
C VAL A 13 -13.57 -16.21 -5.11
N VAL A 14 -14.20 -15.94 -3.98
CA VAL A 14 -14.00 -14.71 -3.20
C VAL A 14 -13.41 -15.04 -1.83
N GLY A 15 -12.24 -14.48 -1.55
CA GLY A 15 -11.59 -14.54 -0.24
C GLY A 15 -12.09 -13.44 0.70
N LEU A 16 -12.13 -13.69 2.01
CA LEU A 16 -12.47 -12.71 3.04
C LEU A 16 -11.40 -12.63 4.13
N VAL A 17 -10.92 -11.42 4.40
CA VAL A 17 -9.95 -11.08 5.44
C VAL A 17 -10.42 -9.83 6.19
N ALA A 18 -10.18 -9.76 7.50
CA ALA A 18 -10.51 -8.58 8.28
C ALA A 18 -9.52 -8.33 9.41
N ASN A 19 -9.45 -7.07 9.86
CA ASN A 19 -8.74 -6.72 11.08
C ASN A 19 -9.51 -7.20 12.31
N LEU A 20 -9.04 -8.29 12.94
CA LEU A 20 -9.71 -8.89 14.10
C LEU A 20 -9.62 -8.06 15.39
N GLY A 21 -8.72 -7.07 15.42
CA GLY A 21 -8.61 -6.13 16.55
C GLY A 21 -9.59 -4.96 16.49
N GLN A 22 -10.41 -4.87 15.44
CA GLN A 22 -11.40 -3.80 15.27
C GLN A 22 -12.80 -4.38 15.09
N ASP A 23 -13.68 -4.16 16.07
CA ASP A 23 -15.06 -4.65 16.01
C ASP A 23 -15.82 -4.13 14.78
N ARG A 24 -15.53 -2.90 14.35
CA ARG A 24 -16.09 -2.34 13.11
C ARG A 24 -15.67 -3.12 11.86
N ALA A 25 -14.42 -3.60 11.80
CA ALA A 25 -13.94 -4.42 10.70
C ALA A 25 -14.61 -5.79 10.68
N LEU A 26 -14.81 -6.40 11.86
CA LEU A 26 -15.58 -7.63 12.01
C LEU A 26 -17.04 -7.46 11.55
N ALA A 27 -17.72 -6.41 12.01
CA ALA A 27 -19.09 -6.13 11.60
C ALA A 27 -19.21 -5.89 10.08
N ALA A 28 -18.25 -5.17 9.49
CA ALA A 28 -18.20 -4.91 8.07
C ALA A 28 -17.98 -6.18 7.24
N ILE A 29 -17.03 -7.04 7.64
CA ILE A 29 -16.77 -8.28 6.90
C ILE A 29 -17.91 -9.29 7.08
N GLU A 30 -18.59 -9.32 8.23
CA GLU A 30 -19.81 -10.11 8.42
C GLU A 30 -20.93 -9.65 7.49
N LYS A 31 -21.12 -8.33 7.35
CA LYS A 31 -22.09 -7.77 6.41
C LYS A 31 -21.74 -8.17 4.97
N ALA A 32 -20.47 -8.05 4.58
CA ALA A 32 -19.99 -8.48 3.27
C ALA A 32 -20.23 -9.98 3.03
N LEU A 33 -19.91 -10.81 4.02
CA LEU A 33 -20.12 -12.26 3.98
C LEU A 33 -21.59 -12.61 3.74
N ARG A 34 -22.54 -11.98 4.45
CA ARG A 34 -23.98 -12.22 4.27
C ARG A 34 -24.46 -11.87 2.87
N VAL A 35 -23.97 -10.77 2.30
CA VAL A 35 -24.34 -10.37 0.92
C VAL A 35 -23.79 -11.37 -0.10
N LEU A 36 -22.55 -11.85 0.10
CA LEU A 36 -21.90 -12.83 -0.78
C LEU A 36 -22.54 -14.22 -0.68
N GLU A 37 -22.87 -14.71 0.53
CA GLU A 37 -23.56 -15.99 0.77
C GLU A 37 -24.94 -16.02 0.07
N GLY A 38 -25.57 -14.86 -0.14
CA GLY A 38 -26.84 -14.73 -0.85
C GLY A 38 -26.75 -14.94 -2.37
N HIS A 39 -25.55 -15.00 -2.95
CA HIS A 39 -25.36 -15.15 -4.40
C HIS A 39 -25.00 -16.58 -4.78
N LYS A 40 -25.74 -17.17 -5.72
CA LYS A 40 -25.50 -18.55 -6.18
C LYS A 40 -24.28 -18.61 -7.09
N GLY A 41 -23.49 -19.68 -6.94
CA GLY A 41 -22.33 -19.95 -7.81
C GLY A 41 -21.04 -19.22 -7.40
N LEU A 42 -20.99 -18.67 -6.19
CA LEU A 42 -19.76 -18.16 -5.58
C LEU A 42 -19.21 -19.17 -4.57
N ASP A 43 -17.91 -19.44 -4.67
CA ASP A 43 -17.15 -20.15 -3.66
C ASP A 43 -16.50 -19.12 -2.72
N LEU A 44 -16.77 -19.25 -1.42
CA LEU A 44 -16.26 -18.31 -0.41
C LEU A 44 -15.14 -18.96 0.40
N VAL A 45 -14.01 -18.26 0.48
CA VAL A 45 -12.83 -18.68 1.24
C VAL A 45 -12.61 -17.70 2.39
N ILE A 46 -12.65 -18.18 3.63
CA ILE A 46 -12.51 -17.34 4.82
C ILE A 46 -11.12 -17.55 5.42
N GLU A 47 -10.47 -16.48 5.86
CA GLU A 47 -9.15 -16.57 6.51
C GLU A 47 -9.21 -17.33 7.83
N ASP A 48 -8.18 -18.14 8.12
CA ASP A 48 -8.09 -19.02 9.31
C ASP A 48 -8.47 -18.38 10.65
N ARG A 49 -7.97 -17.17 10.93
CA ARG A 49 -8.26 -16.47 12.17
C ARG A 49 -9.66 -15.85 12.13
N LEU A 50 -10.08 -15.31 10.99
CA LEU A 50 -11.43 -14.80 10.78
C LEU A 50 -12.49 -15.91 10.94
N ALA A 51 -12.29 -17.06 10.31
CA ALA A 51 -13.18 -18.22 10.40
C ALA A 51 -13.38 -18.64 11.86
N ARG A 52 -12.30 -18.76 12.63
CA ARG A 52 -12.35 -19.03 14.08
C ARG A 52 -13.13 -17.97 14.84
N ARG A 53 -12.91 -16.68 14.52
CA ARG A 53 -13.62 -15.57 15.18
C ARG A 53 -15.12 -15.57 14.88
N LEU A 54 -15.51 -16.05 13.70
CA LEU A 54 -16.91 -16.18 13.24
C LEU A 54 -17.55 -17.53 13.62
N GLY A 55 -16.83 -18.43 14.29
CA GLY A 55 -17.34 -19.76 14.63
C GLY A 55 -17.55 -20.68 13.42
N LYS A 56 -16.83 -20.46 12.32
CA LYS A 56 -16.86 -21.31 11.11
C LYS A 56 -15.80 -22.42 11.24
N GLU A 57 -16.15 -23.63 10.84
CA GLU A 57 -15.30 -24.82 11.02
C GLU A 57 -14.07 -24.87 10.08
N LYS A 58 -14.11 -24.16 8.96
CA LYS A 58 -13.06 -24.16 7.94
C LYS A 58 -12.56 -22.75 7.67
N GLY A 59 -11.25 -22.58 7.72
CA GLY A 59 -10.54 -21.42 7.21
C GLY A 59 -9.37 -21.86 6.33
N VAL A 60 -8.78 -20.90 5.63
CA VAL A 60 -7.53 -21.08 4.88
C VAL A 60 -6.53 -19.99 5.31
N PRO A 61 -5.25 -20.30 5.55
CA PRO A 61 -4.23 -19.28 5.72
C PRO A 61 -4.23 -18.33 4.53
N GLN A 62 -4.20 -17.01 4.77
CA GLN A 62 -4.30 -16.03 3.68
C GLN A 62 -3.27 -16.26 2.56
N SER A 63 -2.02 -16.61 2.91
CA SER A 63 -0.95 -16.90 1.95
C SER A 63 -1.16 -18.16 1.09
N LYS A 64 -2.19 -18.96 1.39
CA LYS A 64 -2.58 -20.17 0.66
C LYS A 64 -3.93 -20.01 -0.04
N MET A 65 -4.55 -18.83 0.04
CA MET A 65 -5.80 -18.56 -0.67
C MET A 65 -5.53 -18.42 -2.17
N ASP A 66 -6.24 -19.21 -2.96
CA ASP A 66 -6.31 -19.07 -4.41
C ASP A 66 -7.72 -18.55 -4.74
N VAL A 67 -7.81 -17.26 -5.02
CA VAL A 67 -9.08 -16.52 -5.14
C VAL A 67 -9.02 -15.53 -6.29
N ASP A 68 -10.16 -15.30 -6.94
CA ASP A 68 -10.29 -14.31 -8.02
C ASP A 68 -10.32 -12.88 -7.45
N MET A 69 -10.76 -12.73 -6.20
CA MET A 69 -10.83 -11.45 -5.49
C MET A 69 -10.70 -11.66 -3.99
N LEU A 70 -10.03 -10.72 -3.31
CA LEU A 70 -9.96 -10.67 -1.85
C LEU A 70 -10.74 -9.46 -1.32
N VAL A 71 -11.75 -9.71 -0.47
CA VAL A 71 -12.46 -8.67 0.28
C VAL A 71 -11.74 -8.44 1.61
N ILE A 72 -11.32 -7.21 1.86
CA ILE A 72 -10.56 -6.83 3.05
C ILE A 72 -11.34 -5.77 3.84
N ALA A 73 -11.64 -6.04 5.10
CA ALA A 73 -12.19 -5.03 6.03
C ALA A 73 -11.11 -4.53 7.00
N GLY A 74 -10.81 -3.24 6.95
CA GLY A 74 -9.80 -2.63 7.82
C GLY A 74 -9.32 -1.27 7.32
N GLY A 75 -8.30 -0.73 7.98
CA GLY A 75 -7.59 0.46 7.52
C GLY A 75 -6.45 0.14 6.54
N ASP A 76 -5.75 1.17 6.07
CA ASP A 76 -4.66 1.04 5.08
C ASP A 76 -3.57 0.05 5.52
N GLY A 77 -3.21 -0.01 6.81
CA GLY A 77 -2.24 -1.01 7.32
C GLY A 77 -2.71 -2.46 7.17
N THR A 78 -4.01 -2.74 7.37
CA THR A 78 -4.59 -4.08 7.13
C THR A 78 -4.56 -4.42 5.65
N ILE A 79 -4.80 -3.44 4.78
CA ILE A 79 -4.76 -3.61 3.33
C ILE A 79 -3.33 -3.93 2.87
N LEU A 80 -2.34 -3.15 3.30
CA LEU A 80 -0.92 -3.40 2.98
C LEU A 80 -0.46 -4.79 3.45
N HIS A 81 -0.87 -5.17 4.66
CA HIS A 81 -0.56 -6.50 5.19
C HIS A 81 -1.11 -7.60 4.30
N ALA A 82 -2.34 -7.43 3.82
CA ALA A 82 -2.97 -8.40 2.95
C ALA A 82 -2.28 -8.50 1.57
N LEU A 83 -1.84 -7.38 1.00
CA LEU A 83 -1.12 -7.32 -0.28
C LEU A 83 0.26 -7.98 -0.25
N HIS A 84 0.83 -8.24 0.92
CA HIS A 84 2.04 -9.06 1.05
C HIS A 84 1.76 -10.56 0.90
N MET A 85 0.51 -11.00 0.98
CA MET A 85 0.13 -12.41 0.97
C MET A 85 -0.70 -12.80 -0.27
N THR A 86 -1.12 -11.85 -1.09
CA THR A 86 -1.91 -12.12 -2.29
C THR A 86 -1.51 -11.20 -3.45
N ASN A 87 -1.73 -11.69 -4.66
CA ASN A 87 -1.71 -10.90 -5.90
C ASN A 87 -3.12 -10.73 -6.50
N ALA A 88 -4.15 -11.31 -5.87
CA ALA A 88 -5.53 -11.16 -6.32
C ALA A 88 -5.99 -9.70 -6.21
N PRO A 89 -6.87 -9.23 -7.12
CA PRO A 89 -7.56 -7.96 -6.94
C PRO A 89 -8.22 -7.82 -5.58
N VAL A 90 -8.07 -6.65 -4.96
CA VAL A 90 -8.59 -6.39 -3.62
C VAL A 90 -9.80 -5.45 -3.65
N LEU A 91 -10.90 -5.87 -3.03
CA LEU A 91 -12.01 -4.99 -2.67
C LEU A 91 -11.87 -4.61 -1.20
N THR A 92 -11.66 -3.33 -0.94
CA THR A 92 -11.27 -2.85 0.39
C THR A 92 -12.39 -2.04 1.03
N ILE A 93 -12.76 -2.40 2.25
CA ILE A 93 -13.79 -1.75 3.07
C ILE A 93 -13.12 -0.98 4.20
N ASN A 94 -13.27 0.34 4.20
CA ASN A 94 -12.76 1.20 5.25
C ASN A 94 -13.62 1.09 6.52
N THR A 95 -12.98 0.80 7.65
CA THR A 95 -13.64 0.71 8.96
C THR A 95 -13.12 1.72 9.98
N GLY A 96 -12.24 2.64 9.56
CA GLY A 96 -11.59 3.62 10.42
C GLY A 96 -11.55 5.02 9.80
N ALA A 97 -10.44 5.74 10.03
CA ALA A 97 -10.22 7.05 9.42
C ALA A 97 -10.14 6.96 7.89
N VAL A 98 -10.39 8.07 7.20
CA VAL A 98 -10.29 8.14 5.73
C VAL A 98 -8.86 7.76 5.28
N GLY A 99 -8.73 6.62 4.59
CA GLY A 99 -7.50 6.13 3.97
C GLY A 99 -7.38 6.51 2.50
N PHE A 100 -6.25 6.17 1.87
CA PHE A 100 -6.08 6.30 0.41
C PHE A 100 -6.30 4.98 -0.33
N LEU A 101 -6.18 3.84 0.35
CA LEU A 101 -6.27 2.52 -0.28
C LEU A 101 -7.71 2.02 -0.32
N ALA A 102 -8.44 2.21 0.79
CA ALA A 102 -9.80 1.73 0.95
C ALA A 102 -10.78 2.32 -0.09
N GLU A 103 -11.81 1.55 -0.46
CA GLU A 103 -12.78 1.91 -1.50
C GLU A 103 -14.17 2.14 -0.93
N LEU A 104 -14.70 1.17 -0.18
CA LEU A 104 -16.07 1.20 0.32
C LEU A 104 -16.13 1.66 1.76
N GLY A 105 -17.08 2.53 2.10
CA GLY A 105 -17.59 2.64 3.46
C GLY A 105 -18.50 1.45 3.82
N VAL A 106 -18.77 1.28 5.11
CA VAL A 106 -19.65 0.19 5.62
C VAL A 106 -21.07 0.26 5.03
N GLU A 107 -21.56 1.47 4.76
CA GLU A 107 -22.88 1.69 4.16
C GLU A 107 -22.93 1.33 2.67
N GLU A 108 -21.78 1.27 2.00
CA GLU A 108 -21.68 1.03 0.56
C GLU A 108 -21.49 -0.45 0.21
N ILE A 109 -21.29 -1.32 1.21
CA ILE A 109 -20.99 -2.75 1.05
C ILE A 109 -22.00 -3.45 0.12
N ASP A 110 -23.30 -3.28 0.37
CA ASP A 110 -24.35 -3.96 -0.41
C ASP A 110 -24.33 -3.56 -1.89
N ARG A 111 -24.13 -2.27 -2.16
CA ARG A 111 -24.04 -1.73 -3.52
C ARG A 111 -22.74 -2.19 -4.18
N GLY A 112 -21.63 -2.10 -3.45
CA GLY A 112 -20.31 -2.42 -3.97
C GLY A 112 -20.19 -3.89 -4.37
N ILE A 113 -20.63 -4.80 -3.51
CA ILE A 113 -20.60 -6.24 -3.83
C ILE A 113 -21.48 -6.54 -5.05
N LYS A 114 -22.68 -5.95 -5.17
CA LYS A 114 -23.53 -6.14 -6.36
C LYS A 114 -22.84 -5.71 -7.65
N LEU A 115 -22.11 -4.59 -7.64
CA LEU A 115 -21.35 -4.11 -8.79
C LEU A 115 -20.16 -5.03 -9.13
N VAL A 116 -19.49 -5.59 -8.12
CA VAL A 116 -18.43 -6.61 -8.35
C VAL A 116 -19.03 -7.79 -9.10
N LEU A 117 -20.14 -8.31 -8.59
CA LEU A 117 -20.76 -9.53 -9.10
C LEU A 117 -21.37 -9.33 -10.49
N SER A 118 -21.76 -8.10 -10.87
CA SER A 118 -22.17 -7.77 -12.24
C SER A 118 -21.00 -7.48 -13.19
N GLY A 119 -19.76 -7.42 -12.68
CA GLY A 119 -18.58 -7.02 -13.46
C GLY A 119 -18.51 -5.52 -13.76
N ASP A 120 -19.29 -4.70 -13.05
CA ASP A 120 -19.35 -3.24 -13.24
C ASP A 120 -18.40 -2.53 -12.27
N TYR A 121 -17.11 -2.82 -12.40
CA TYR A 121 -16.03 -2.20 -11.64
C TYR A 121 -14.78 -2.00 -12.50
N LEU A 122 -13.85 -1.20 -11.99
CA LEU A 122 -12.56 -0.96 -12.61
C LEU A 122 -11.45 -1.59 -11.79
N LEU A 123 -10.40 -2.08 -12.45
CA LEU A 123 -9.14 -2.42 -11.79
C LEU A 123 -8.18 -1.23 -11.90
N ASP A 124 -7.78 -0.75 -10.73
CA ASP A 124 -6.79 0.30 -10.56
C ASP A 124 -5.45 -0.36 -10.21
N GLU A 125 -4.58 -0.41 -11.22
CA GLU A 125 -3.24 -0.99 -11.12
C GLU A 125 -2.28 -0.02 -10.41
N ARG A 126 -1.71 -0.48 -9.30
CA ARG A 126 -0.71 0.26 -8.51
C ARG A 126 0.64 -0.43 -8.59
N MET A 127 1.66 0.31 -9.03
CA MET A 127 3.03 -0.20 -9.02
C MET A 127 3.50 -0.51 -7.60
N ARG A 128 4.42 -1.47 -7.50
CA ARG A 128 5.13 -1.82 -6.26
C ARG A 128 6.64 -1.62 -6.45
N LEU A 129 7.38 -1.48 -5.37
CA LEU A 129 8.84 -1.50 -5.36
C LEU A 129 9.34 -2.91 -5.08
N LYS A 130 10.21 -3.43 -5.95
CA LYS A 130 11.04 -4.60 -5.66
C LYS A 130 12.22 -4.15 -4.80
N CYS A 131 12.37 -4.78 -3.64
CA CYS A 131 13.46 -4.50 -2.71
C CYS A 131 14.46 -5.64 -2.69
N THR A 132 15.75 -5.31 -2.84
CA THR A 132 16.86 -6.26 -2.70
C THR A 132 17.84 -5.70 -1.68
N VAL A 133 18.13 -6.48 -0.62
CA VAL A 133 19.08 -6.11 0.43
C VAL A 133 20.27 -7.06 0.35
N ASN A 134 21.47 -6.53 0.11
CA ASN A 134 22.71 -7.30 -0.08
C ASN A 134 22.56 -8.44 -1.09
N GLY A 135 21.93 -8.16 -2.23
CA GLY A 135 21.66 -9.15 -3.29
C GLY A 135 20.55 -10.15 -2.97
N ARG A 136 19.89 -10.06 -1.81
CA ARG A 136 18.77 -10.94 -1.43
C ARG A 136 17.45 -10.22 -1.61
N ARG A 137 16.58 -10.78 -2.44
CA ARG A 137 15.22 -10.26 -2.67
C ARG A 137 14.41 -10.31 -1.37
N GLN A 138 13.70 -9.23 -1.08
CA GLN A 138 12.77 -9.08 0.03
C GLN A 138 11.32 -9.00 -0.50
N LEU A 139 10.36 -8.71 0.38
CA LEU A 139 8.98 -8.42 -0.01
C LEU A 139 8.92 -7.16 -0.89
N ASP A 140 7.93 -7.11 -1.78
CA ASP A 140 7.69 -5.92 -2.59
C ASP A 140 6.82 -4.91 -1.82
N ALA A 141 7.21 -3.64 -1.82
CA ALA A 141 6.48 -2.56 -1.14
C ALA A 141 5.39 -1.97 -2.03
N THR A 142 4.17 -1.82 -1.51
CA THR A 142 3.10 -1.07 -2.18
C THR A 142 3.22 0.42 -1.90
N ASN A 143 3.66 0.79 -0.71
CA ASN A 143 3.88 2.18 -0.30
C ASN A 143 5.35 2.54 -0.42
N GLU A 144 6.19 2.05 0.49
CA GLU A 144 7.57 2.51 0.58
C GLU A 144 8.53 1.48 1.16
N VAL A 145 9.81 1.70 0.87
CA VAL A 145 10.93 1.10 1.59
C VAL A 145 11.69 2.21 2.31
N VAL A 146 11.96 2.01 3.59
CA VAL A 146 12.67 2.94 4.44
C VAL A 146 14.00 2.33 4.85
N VAL A 147 15.10 3.01 4.61
CA VAL A 147 16.39 2.70 5.22
C VAL A 147 16.59 3.66 6.40
N HIS A 148 16.68 3.15 7.62
CA HIS A 148 16.69 3.95 8.84
C HIS A 148 17.75 3.48 9.84
N THR A 149 18.21 4.39 10.68
CA THR A 149 19.00 4.09 11.88
C THR A 149 18.15 3.35 12.93
N ALA A 150 18.65 2.25 13.50
CA ALA A 150 17.95 1.57 14.60
C ALA A 150 18.27 2.21 15.97
N ALA A 151 19.21 3.17 16.02
CA ALA A 151 19.63 3.86 17.23
C ALA A 151 18.94 5.21 17.34
N VAL A 152 18.22 5.43 18.45
CA VAL A 152 17.50 6.68 18.73
C VAL A 152 18.45 7.87 18.71
N SER A 153 18.07 8.93 17.99
CA SER A 153 18.82 10.19 17.86
C SER A 153 20.23 10.04 17.27
N LYS A 154 20.46 9.02 16.42
CA LYS A 154 21.73 8.78 15.73
C LYS A 154 21.54 8.76 14.23
N MET A 155 22.12 9.71 13.52
CA MET A 155 22.13 9.71 12.06
C MET A 155 23.02 8.60 11.48
N MET A 156 22.69 8.18 10.27
CA MET A 156 23.51 7.34 9.42
C MET A 156 23.99 8.11 8.18
N THR A 157 25.04 7.61 7.54
CA THR A 157 25.52 8.13 6.25
C THR A 157 25.11 7.16 5.14
N LEU A 158 24.41 7.69 4.15
CA LEU A 158 23.82 6.97 3.03
C LEU A 158 24.39 7.51 1.72
N GLU A 159 25.00 6.66 0.91
CA GLU A 159 25.41 6.96 -0.46
C GLU A 159 24.25 6.59 -1.38
N LEU A 160 23.73 7.58 -2.11
CA LEU A 160 22.65 7.39 -3.09
C LEU A 160 23.25 7.35 -4.50
N SER A 161 22.89 6.33 -5.26
CA SER A 161 23.15 6.25 -6.70
C SER A 161 21.87 5.93 -7.46
N ILE A 162 21.72 6.52 -8.64
CA ILE A 162 20.57 6.31 -9.52
C ILE A 162 21.11 5.90 -10.90
N ASP A 163 20.67 4.74 -11.39
CA ASP A 163 21.13 4.14 -12.65
C ASP A 163 22.67 4.05 -12.73
N GLY A 164 23.30 3.70 -11.60
CA GLY A 164 24.75 3.59 -11.47
C GLY A 164 25.51 4.92 -11.32
N ASN A 165 24.81 6.07 -11.41
CA ASN A 165 25.42 7.39 -11.22
C ASN A 165 25.34 7.80 -9.76
N TYR A 166 26.46 8.21 -9.17
CA TYR A 166 26.48 8.81 -7.84
C TYR A 166 25.68 10.12 -7.83
N VAL A 167 24.80 10.28 -6.85
CA VAL A 167 23.92 11.44 -6.73
C VAL A 167 24.26 12.29 -5.50
N ASP A 168 24.30 11.68 -4.33
CA ASP A 168 24.53 12.40 -3.07
C ASP A 168 25.04 11.46 -1.96
N THR A 169 25.67 12.05 -0.95
CA THR A 169 25.95 11.41 0.34
C THR A 169 25.11 12.10 1.42
N ILE A 170 24.05 11.42 1.83
CA ILE A 170 23.03 11.94 2.74
C ILE A 170 23.38 11.52 4.17
N ARG A 171 23.50 12.51 5.06
CA ARG A 171 23.56 12.29 6.52
C ARG A 171 22.20 12.62 7.11
N ALA A 172 21.50 11.62 7.60
CA ALA A 172 20.09 11.71 7.99
C ALA A 172 19.73 10.59 8.97
N ASP A 173 18.54 10.62 9.56
CA ASP A 173 18.00 9.46 10.29
C ASP A 173 17.70 8.29 9.35
N GLY A 174 17.39 8.59 8.08
CA GLY A 174 17.16 7.61 7.05
C GLY A 174 16.82 8.22 5.69
N LEU A 175 16.44 7.34 4.76
CA LEU A 175 15.96 7.67 3.42
C LEU A 175 14.76 6.78 3.08
N ILE A 176 13.69 7.39 2.59
CA ILE A 176 12.49 6.71 2.10
C ILE A 176 12.56 6.66 0.58
N VAL A 177 12.21 5.52 0.00
CA VAL A 177 11.84 5.41 -1.41
C VAL A 177 10.41 4.92 -1.50
N ALA A 178 9.53 5.74 -2.05
CA ALA A 178 8.10 5.50 -2.10
C ALA A 178 7.58 5.36 -3.54
N THR A 179 6.54 4.55 -3.70
CA THR A 179 5.70 4.53 -4.90
C THR A 179 4.81 5.80 -4.92
N PRO A 180 4.11 6.06 -6.03
CA PRO A 180 3.07 7.09 -6.07
C PRO A 180 1.96 6.85 -5.03
N THR A 181 1.63 5.58 -4.74
CA THR A 181 0.67 5.22 -3.68
C THR A 181 1.20 5.64 -2.31
N GLY A 182 2.47 5.29 -2.01
CA GLY A 182 3.15 5.65 -0.75
C GLY A 182 3.51 7.14 -0.61
N SER A 183 3.41 7.93 -1.69
CA SER A 183 3.63 9.38 -1.65
C SER A 183 2.67 10.13 -0.71
N THR A 184 1.55 9.50 -0.33
CA THR A 184 0.56 10.00 0.62
C THR A 184 0.71 9.42 2.04
N SER A 185 1.75 8.61 2.26
CA SER A 185 2.08 7.93 3.52
C SER A 185 3.31 8.55 4.17
N TYR A 186 4.33 7.77 4.54
CA TYR A 186 5.44 8.28 5.34
C TYR A 186 6.31 9.27 4.56
N ALA A 187 6.39 9.12 3.23
CA ALA A 187 7.03 10.09 2.35
C ALA A 187 6.40 11.49 2.46
N LEU A 188 5.07 11.60 2.62
CA LEU A 188 4.40 12.89 2.80
C LEU A 188 4.80 13.54 4.13
N SER A 189 4.82 12.76 5.21
CA SER A 189 5.18 13.25 6.55
C SER A 189 6.61 13.77 6.64
N THR A 190 7.48 13.34 5.72
CA THR A 190 8.89 13.75 5.64
C THR A 190 9.14 14.82 4.57
N GLY A 191 8.06 15.40 4.01
CA GLY A 191 8.12 16.53 3.08
C GLY A 191 8.16 16.14 1.60
N GLY A 192 7.98 14.87 1.27
CA GLY A 192 7.85 14.38 -0.11
C GLY A 192 6.58 14.89 -0.80
N PRO A 193 6.60 15.03 -2.14
CA PRO A 193 5.44 15.48 -2.91
C PRO A 193 4.35 14.40 -2.96
N ILE A 194 3.09 14.84 -3.06
CA ILE A 194 1.96 13.97 -3.37
C ILE A 194 1.97 13.68 -4.88
N LEU A 195 1.93 12.41 -5.25
CA LEU A 195 1.82 11.96 -6.64
C LEU A 195 0.46 11.33 -6.91
N ASP A 196 -0.08 11.59 -8.10
CA ASP A 196 -1.21 10.82 -8.62
C ASP A 196 -0.77 9.36 -8.84
N PRO A 197 -1.56 8.35 -8.41
CA PRO A 197 -1.19 6.94 -8.52
C PRO A 197 -0.85 6.45 -9.94
N ARG A 198 -1.28 7.17 -10.98
CA ARG A 198 -1.02 6.85 -12.39
C ARG A 198 0.38 7.29 -12.85
N VAL A 199 1.02 8.23 -12.15
CA VAL A 199 2.38 8.69 -12.47
C VAL A 199 3.34 7.54 -12.27
N LYS A 200 4.17 7.23 -13.26
CA LYS A 200 5.17 6.15 -13.17
C LYS A 200 6.50 6.72 -12.67
N ALA A 201 6.58 6.93 -11.37
CA ALA A 201 7.77 7.48 -10.71
C ALA A 201 8.02 6.89 -9.32
N MET A 202 9.24 7.03 -8.82
CA MET A 202 9.60 6.81 -7.42
C MET A 202 9.92 8.15 -6.74
N VAL A 203 9.56 8.27 -5.47
CA VAL A 203 9.86 9.45 -4.64
C VAL A 203 10.92 9.07 -3.61
N LEU A 204 12.05 9.78 -3.61
CA LEU A 204 13.13 9.61 -2.64
C LEU A 204 13.07 10.77 -1.65
N THR A 205 12.83 10.49 -0.37
CA THR A 205 12.68 11.52 0.67
C THR A 205 13.60 11.25 1.86
N PRO A 206 14.57 12.13 2.15
CA PRO A 206 15.43 12.00 3.33
C PRO A 206 14.64 12.28 4.62
N ILE A 207 15.00 11.60 5.71
CA ILE A 207 14.36 11.74 7.02
C ILE A 207 15.25 12.57 7.93
N ALA A 208 14.81 13.78 8.29
CA ALA A 208 15.56 14.72 9.12
C ALA A 208 17.05 14.88 8.67
N PRO A 209 17.32 15.25 7.40
CA PRO A 209 18.68 15.38 6.92
C PRO A 209 19.44 16.50 7.63
N PHE A 210 20.72 16.27 7.94
CA PHE A 210 21.61 17.29 8.50
C PHE A 210 21.83 18.46 7.53
N ASN A 211 21.87 18.18 6.23
CA ASN A 211 22.04 19.21 5.20
C ASN A 211 20.69 19.87 4.86
N LEU A 212 20.57 21.18 5.13
CA LEU A 212 19.36 21.98 4.88
C LEU A 212 18.99 22.12 3.40
N HIS A 213 19.89 21.78 2.47
CA HIS A 213 19.61 21.78 1.03
C HIS A 213 19.15 20.42 0.50
N SER A 214 19.12 19.38 1.36
CA SER A 214 18.59 18.08 0.95
C SER A 214 17.09 18.22 0.65
N ARG A 215 16.67 17.73 -0.51
CA ARG A 215 15.29 17.84 -1.01
C ARG A 215 14.79 16.47 -1.45
N PRO A 216 13.48 16.21 -1.36
CA PRO A 216 12.89 15.07 -2.02
C PRO A 216 13.16 15.10 -3.53
N MET A 217 13.38 13.92 -4.11
CA MET A 217 13.62 13.73 -5.54
C MET A 217 12.56 12.82 -6.12
N VAL A 218 12.09 13.12 -7.34
CA VAL A 218 11.21 12.25 -8.11
C VAL A 218 12.00 11.71 -9.30
N ILE A 219 12.05 10.39 -9.46
CA ILE A 219 12.75 9.72 -10.56
C ILE A 219 11.82 8.80 -11.34
N PRO A 220 12.12 8.48 -12.61
CA PRO A 220 11.32 7.52 -13.40
C PRO A 220 11.18 6.17 -12.68
N ALA A 221 10.02 5.53 -12.80
CA ALA A 221 9.78 4.24 -12.12
C ALA A 221 10.69 3.10 -12.61
N ASP A 222 11.22 3.21 -13.83
CA ASP A 222 12.13 2.20 -14.41
C ASP A 222 13.60 2.40 -14.02
N SER A 223 13.90 3.43 -13.20
CA SER A 223 15.25 3.66 -12.69
C SER A 223 15.62 2.65 -11.60
N VAL A 224 16.92 2.48 -11.36
CA VAL A 224 17.47 1.71 -10.24
C VAL A 224 17.93 2.69 -9.17
N ALA A 225 17.25 2.73 -8.03
CA ALA A 225 17.71 3.48 -6.85
C ALA A 225 18.53 2.56 -5.95
N GLN A 226 19.82 2.85 -5.80
CA GLN A 226 20.73 2.13 -4.92
C GLN A 226 21.13 3.00 -3.73
N ILE A 227 20.90 2.49 -2.52
CA ILE A 227 21.27 3.11 -1.26
C ILE A 227 22.34 2.23 -0.61
N SER A 228 23.54 2.78 -0.42
CA SER A 228 24.63 2.07 0.25
C SER A 228 24.93 2.75 1.58
N THR A 229 24.99 1.97 2.65
CA THR A 229 25.44 2.49 3.94
C THR A 229 26.96 2.53 3.96
N THR A 230 27.56 3.54 4.59
CA THR A 230 29.02 3.53 4.87
C THR A 230 29.31 2.60 6.05
N GLU A 231 30.55 2.52 6.52
CA GLU A 231 30.85 1.85 7.80
C GLU A 231 29.95 2.43 8.91
N GLN A 232 29.17 1.56 9.54
CA GLN A 232 28.12 1.95 10.49
C GLN A 232 28.60 1.78 11.92
N HIS A 233 28.59 2.86 12.70
CA HIS A 233 28.81 2.77 14.15
C HIS A 233 27.57 2.28 14.90
N TYR A 234 26.39 2.36 14.29
CA TYR A 234 25.09 2.02 14.89
C TYR A 234 24.35 0.99 14.02
N PRO A 235 23.51 0.13 14.63
CA PRO A 235 22.63 -0.75 13.85
C PRO A 235 21.66 0.07 12.99
N GLY A 236 21.28 -0.47 11.85
CA GLY A 236 20.25 0.08 10.97
C GLY A 236 19.23 -0.99 10.59
N LEU A 237 18.15 -0.56 9.97
CA LEU A 237 17.10 -1.45 9.48
C LEU A 237 16.52 -0.95 8.14
N VAL A 238 16.10 -1.90 7.32
CA VAL A 238 15.25 -1.67 6.15
C VAL A 238 13.82 -2.03 6.54
N VAL A 239 12.87 -1.13 6.34
CA VAL A 239 11.46 -1.34 6.65
C VAL A 239 10.64 -1.28 5.38
N ILE A 240 9.83 -2.31 5.12
CA ILE A 240 8.98 -2.44 3.92
C ILE A 240 7.53 -2.27 4.36
N ASP A 241 6.83 -1.28 3.78
CA ASP A 241 5.44 -0.90 4.07
C ASP A 241 5.13 -0.72 5.57
N GLY A 242 6.15 -0.38 6.38
CA GLY A 242 6.03 -0.25 7.84
C GLY A 242 5.81 -1.55 8.60
N GLN A 243 5.99 -2.72 7.97
CA GLN A 243 5.62 -4.03 8.55
C GLN A 243 6.74 -5.06 8.57
N HIS A 244 7.58 -5.10 7.55
CA HIS A 244 8.66 -6.08 7.45
C HIS A 244 10.01 -5.41 7.64
N GLU A 245 10.76 -5.85 8.66
CA GLU A 245 12.05 -5.28 9.04
C GLU A 245 13.20 -6.22 8.70
N VAL A 246 14.25 -5.67 8.07
CA VAL A 246 15.53 -6.34 7.85
C VAL A 246 16.62 -5.57 8.57
N HIS A 247 17.08 -6.10 9.69
CA HIS A 247 18.10 -5.48 10.53
C HIS A 247 19.51 -5.74 9.99
N PHE A 248 20.39 -4.74 10.10
CA PHE A 248 21.79 -4.86 9.70
C PHE A 248 22.73 -4.10 10.64
N ARG A 249 24.00 -4.55 10.71
CA ARG A 249 25.08 -3.90 11.49
C ARG A 249 26.32 -3.56 10.66
N GLN A 250 26.40 -4.10 9.46
CA GLN A 250 27.54 -3.92 8.56
C GLN A 250 27.10 -3.05 7.38
N ARG A 251 28.08 -2.68 6.54
CA ARG A 251 27.81 -2.07 5.24
C ARG A 251 26.74 -2.88 4.51
N THR A 252 25.69 -2.18 4.09
CA THR A 252 24.50 -2.78 3.48
C THR A 252 24.16 -1.99 2.24
N THR A 253 23.84 -2.72 1.18
CA THR A 253 23.35 -2.15 -0.08
C THR A 253 21.89 -2.52 -0.23
N VAL A 254 21.05 -1.52 -0.47
CA VAL A 254 19.61 -1.66 -0.74
C VAL A 254 19.37 -1.18 -2.16
N GLU A 255 18.90 -2.07 -3.01
CA GLU A 255 18.54 -1.77 -4.39
C GLU A 255 17.02 -1.83 -4.56
N LEU A 256 16.47 -0.78 -5.16
CA LEU A 256 15.05 -0.55 -5.32
C LEU A 256 14.74 -0.26 -6.79
N THR A 257 13.82 -1.05 -7.33
CA THR A 257 13.35 -0.96 -8.72
C THR A 257 11.83 -1.12 -8.75
N ARG A 258 11.18 -0.76 -9.85
CA ARG A 258 9.80 -1.19 -10.09
C ARG A 258 9.71 -2.72 -10.04
N SER A 259 8.72 -3.25 -9.33
CA SER A 259 8.42 -4.68 -9.33
C SER A 259 7.70 -5.09 -10.61
N ASP A 260 7.93 -6.33 -11.03
CA ASP A 260 7.14 -7.02 -12.05
C ASP A 260 5.71 -7.35 -11.57
N LEU A 261 5.46 -7.23 -10.25
CA LEU A 261 4.16 -7.40 -9.62
C LEU A 261 3.51 -6.04 -9.33
N SER A 262 2.23 -5.92 -9.71
CA SER A 262 1.37 -4.79 -9.37
C SER A 262 0.32 -5.19 -8.33
N ALA A 263 -0.13 -4.25 -7.52
CA ALA A 263 -1.32 -4.40 -6.69
C ALA A 263 -2.56 -3.94 -7.48
N TYR A 264 -3.64 -4.70 -7.44
CA TYR A 264 -4.86 -4.40 -8.18
C TYR A 264 -5.99 -4.05 -7.21
N PHE A 265 -6.49 -2.83 -7.30
CA PHE A 265 -7.61 -2.38 -6.47
C PHE A 265 -8.90 -2.36 -7.28
N VAL A 266 -9.95 -2.94 -6.72
CA VAL A 266 -11.30 -2.83 -7.26
C VAL A 266 -11.85 -1.44 -6.94
N ARG A 267 -12.27 -0.70 -7.97
CA ARG A 267 -12.80 0.67 -7.87
C ARG A 267 -14.20 0.76 -8.46
N MET A 268 -15.07 1.53 -7.80
CA MET A 268 -16.49 1.71 -8.16
C MET A 268 -16.96 3.15 -8.10
N GLY A 269 -16.11 4.07 -7.65
CA GLY A 269 -16.49 5.47 -7.54
C GLY A 269 -15.29 6.38 -7.33
N GLU A 270 -15.22 6.94 -6.12
CA GLU A 270 -14.48 8.15 -5.80
C GLU A 270 -13.01 8.11 -6.25
N GLY A 271 -12.63 9.09 -7.07
CA GLY A 271 -11.30 9.20 -7.62
C GLY A 271 -10.24 9.63 -6.59
N PHE A 272 -8.97 9.50 -6.95
CA PHE A 272 -7.85 9.91 -6.10
C PHE A 272 -7.98 11.36 -5.59
N TYR A 273 -8.39 12.30 -6.44
CA TYR A 273 -8.48 13.73 -6.09
C TYR A 273 -9.60 14.04 -5.09
N GLU A 274 -10.69 13.28 -5.10
CA GLU A 274 -11.78 13.45 -4.16
C GLU A 274 -11.36 12.95 -2.77
N LYS A 275 -10.66 11.79 -2.71
CA LYS A 275 -10.00 11.30 -1.49
C LYS A 275 -8.96 12.29 -0.96
N LEU A 276 -8.15 12.86 -1.85
CA LEU A 276 -7.17 13.90 -1.53
C LEU A 276 -7.85 15.13 -0.92
N ARG A 277 -8.92 15.61 -1.55
CA ARG A 277 -9.68 16.79 -1.11
C ARG A 277 -10.25 16.57 0.29
N ARG A 278 -10.95 15.45 0.51
CA ARG A 278 -11.55 15.10 1.81
C ARG A 278 -10.52 14.97 2.93
N LYS A 279 -9.29 14.55 2.61
CA LYS A 279 -8.26 14.27 3.61
C LYS A 279 -7.39 15.47 3.96
N PHE A 280 -7.03 16.30 2.98
CA PHE A 280 -6.06 17.38 3.18
C PHE A 280 -6.56 18.78 2.86
N ILE A 281 -7.50 18.92 1.91
CA ILE A 281 -7.85 20.23 1.34
C ILE A 281 -9.11 20.82 1.99
N SER A 282 -10.06 19.99 2.44
CA SER A 282 -11.36 20.44 2.96
C SER A 282 -11.27 21.14 4.33
N HIS A 283 -10.60 22.28 4.35
CA HIS A 283 -10.59 23.27 5.43
C HIS A 283 -11.55 24.44 5.15
N TYR A 284 -12.21 24.47 3.98
CA TYR A 284 -13.22 25.46 3.63
C TYR A 284 -14.59 24.78 3.41
N PRO A 285 -15.66 25.18 4.12
CA PRO A 285 -17.02 24.78 3.77
C PRO A 285 -17.32 25.27 2.35
N CYS A 286 -17.93 24.41 1.52
CA CYS A 286 -18.26 24.71 0.13
C CYS A 286 -19.43 25.70 -0.05
N ASP A 287 -19.78 26.47 0.99
CA ASP A 287 -20.93 27.39 0.98
C ASP A 287 -20.60 28.76 0.36
N VAL A 288 -19.51 28.88 -0.41
CA VAL A 288 -19.09 30.14 -1.04
C VAL A 288 -18.78 29.94 -2.51
N LEU A 289 -19.70 29.32 -3.25
CA LEU A 289 -19.74 29.37 -4.72
C LEU A 289 -21.20 29.29 -5.21
N GLU A 290 -22.06 30.13 -4.62
CA GLU A 290 -23.26 30.62 -5.31
C GLU A 290 -23.17 32.15 -5.32
N ASP A 291 -22.64 32.68 -6.42
CA ASP A 291 -22.89 34.02 -6.97
C ASP A 291 -22.63 33.98 -8.48
#